data_AF-A0A429EV70-F1
#
_entry.id   AF-A0A429EV70-F1
#
_cell.length_a   1.000
_cell.length_b   1.000
_cell.length_c   1.000
_cell.angle_alpha   90.00
_cell.angle_beta   90.00
_cell.angle_gamma   90.00
#
_symmetry.space_group_name_H-M   'P 1'
#
loop_
_entity.id
_entity.type
_entity.pdbx_description
1 polymer ?
#
loop_
_entity_poly.entity_id
_entity_poly.type
_entity_poly.pdbx_seq_one_letter_code
_entity_poly.pdbx_strand_id
1 'polypeptide(L)'
;MSDDIAPDNAPEAAPICSAKGCRTAAVWVLAWNNPKIHTPERRKTWIACDEHREHLSQFLGVRGFLKDVVPLTEWEPPQNS
;
A
#
# COMPACT_ATOMS: atom_id res chain seq x y z
N MET A 1 -36.99 -13.82 -23.21
CA MET A 1 -35.65 -14.37 -23.51
C MET A 1 -34.70 -13.54 -22.67
N SER A 2 -34.54 -13.97 -21.43
CA SER A 2 -33.70 -13.33 -20.43
C SER A 2 -32.60 -14.33 -20.15
N ASP A 3 -31.39 -14.04 -20.58
CA ASP A 3 -30.22 -14.78 -20.16
C ASP A 3 -29.39 -13.85 -19.27
N ASP A 4 -29.30 -14.29 -18.02
CA ASP A 4 -28.66 -13.68 -16.88
C ASP A 4 -27.20 -13.29 -17.14
N ILE A 5 -26.87 -12.01 -16.93
CA ILE A 5 -25.50 -11.55 -16.78
C ILE A 5 -25.02 -11.98 -15.39
N ALA A 6 -24.26 -13.06 -15.32
CA ALA A 6 -23.55 -13.44 -14.09
C ALA A 6 -22.45 -12.39 -13.80
N PRO A 7 -22.29 -11.94 -12.54
CA PRO A 7 -21.20 -11.02 -12.20
C PRO A 7 -19.86 -11.76 -12.24
N ASP A 8 -18.93 -11.21 -13.01
CA ASP A 8 -17.52 -11.62 -13.11
C ASP A 8 -16.84 -11.49 -11.74
N ASN A 9 -16.96 -12.52 -10.90
CA ASN A 9 -16.21 -12.64 -9.66
C ASN A 9 -14.89 -13.38 -9.96
N ALA A 10 -14.00 -12.72 -10.70
CA ALA A 10 -12.60 -13.12 -10.70
C ALA A 10 -12.00 -12.78 -9.32
N PRO A 11 -11.21 -13.66 -8.70
CA PRO A 11 -10.52 -13.34 -7.46
C PRO A 11 -9.61 -12.14 -7.71
N GLU A 12 -9.84 -11.06 -6.95
CA GLU A 12 -9.00 -9.86 -7.01
C GLU A 12 -7.56 -10.29 -6.69
N ALA A 13 -6.66 -10.11 -7.66
CA ALA A 13 -5.28 -10.53 -7.49
C ALA A 13 -4.66 -9.80 -6.29
N ALA A 14 -3.95 -10.55 -5.43
CA ALA A 14 -3.34 -9.99 -4.24
C ALA A 14 -2.47 -8.77 -4.59
N PRO A 15 -2.54 -7.68 -3.81
CA PRO A 15 -1.85 -6.44 -4.15
C PRO A 15 -0.33 -6.65 -4.08
N ILE A 16 0.40 -6.04 -5.01
CA ILE A 16 1.82 -6.32 -5.25
C ILE A 16 2.71 -5.31 -4.51
N CYS A 17 3.82 -5.79 -3.95
CA CYS A 17 4.82 -4.96 -3.29
C CYS A 17 5.30 -3.77 -4.16
N SER A 18 5.40 -2.59 -3.54
CA SER A 18 5.86 -1.34 -4.16
C SER A 18 7.37 -1.29 -4.42
N ALA A 19 8.15 -2.24 -3.90
CA ALA A 19 9.58 -2.31 -4.19
C ALA A 19 9.82 -2.53 -5.69
N LYS A 20 10.74 -1.77 -6.27
CA LYS A 20 11.00 -1.79 -7.71
C LYS A 20 11.37 -3.21 -8.16
N GLY A 21 10.59 -3.75 -9.10
CA GLY A 21 10.81 -5.09 -9.66
C GLY A 21 10.28 -6.24 -8.81
N CYS A 22 9.79 -5.98 -7.59
CA CYS A 22 9.14 -7.01 -6.79
C CYS A 22 7.78 -7.41 -7.39
N ARG A 23 7.43 -8.68 -7.26
CA ARG A 23 6.15 -9.26 -7.70
C ARG A 23 5.45 -10.05 -6.58
N THR A 24 6.04 -10.09 -5.40
CA THR A 24 5.49 -10.76 -4.23
C THR A 24 4.29 -9.98 -3.69
N ALA A 25 3.30 -10.71 -3.18
CA ALA A 25 2.14 -10.13 -2.50
C ALA A 25 2.59 -9.26 -1.32
N ALA A 26 1.97 -8.09 -1.18
CA ALA A 26 2.18 -7.20 -0.07
C ALA A 26 1.33 -7.65 1.14
N VAL A 27 1.91 -7.54 2.32
CA VAL A 27 1.24 -7.83 3.60
C VAL A 27 1.45 -6.69 4.62
N TRP A 28 2.16 -5.64 4.23
CA TRP A 28 2.42 -4.45 5.03
C TRP A 28 2.03 -3.17 4.29
N VAL A 29 1.65 -2.16 5.05
CA VAL A 29 1.41 -0.79 4.62
C VAL A 29 2.42 0.11 5.31
N LEU A 30 3.06 0.98 4.54
CA LEU A 30 3.95 2.02 5.02
C LEU A 30 3.32 3.38 4.70
N ALA A 31 2.77 4.03 5.73
CA ALA A 31 2.26 5.39 5.62
C ALA A 31 3.43 6.39 5.72
N TRP A 32 3.48 7.35 4.80
CA TRP A 32 4.57 8.32 4.75
C TRP A 32 4.12 9.71 4.32
N ASN A 33 4.91 10.72 4.70
CA ASN A 33 4.70 12.12 4.33
C ASN A 33 6.05 12.78 4.03
N ASN A 34 6.18 13.44 2.89
CA ASN A 34 7.31 14.32 2.60
C ASN A 34 6.91 15.76 2.96
N PRO A 35 7.37 16.30 4.10
CA PRO A 35 6.94 17.62 4.58
C PRO A 35 7.42 18.77 3.69
N LYS A 36 8.35 18.52 2.76
CA LYS A 36 8.79 19.53 1.79
C LYS A 36 7.72 19.85 0.74
N ILE A 37 6.76 18.96 0.52
CA ILE A 37 5.78 19.07 -0.58
C ILE A 37 4.34 18.71 -0.18
N HIS A 38 4.11 18.22 1.04
CA HIS A 38 2.80 17.78 1.51
C HIS A 38 2.48 18.43 2.86
N THR A 39 1.21 18.76 3.08
CA THR A 39 0.73 19.23 4.38
C THR A 39 0.92 18.15 5.46
N PRO A 40 0.98 18.51 6.75
CA PRO A 40 1.17 17.56 7.83
C PRO A 40 0.07 16.49 7.93
N GLU A 41 -1.10 16.70 7.34
CA GLU A 41 -2.23 15.77 7.35
C GLU A 41 -2.17 14.78 6.18
N ARG A 42 -1.57 15.18 5.05
CA ARG A 42 -1.53 14.34 3.86
C ARG A 42 -0.59 13.14 4.10
N ARG A 43 -1.09 11.93 3.87
CA ARG A 43 -0.29 10.70 3.91
C ARG A 43 -0.35 10.02 2.55
N LYS A 44 0.79 9.53 2.09
CA LYS A 44 0.86 8.58 0.99
C LYS A 44 1.11 7.19 1.56
N THR A 45 0.78 6.18 0.77
CA THR A 45 0.96 4.78 1.16
C THR A 45 1.84 4.06 0.16
N TRP A 46 2.79 3.29 0.66
CA TRP A 46 3.43 2.18 -0.05
C TRP A 46 3.02 0.86 0.59
N ILE A 47 3.02 -0.22 -0.19
CA ILE A 47 2.74 -1.57 0.32
C ILE A 47 3.95 -2.47 0.13
N ALA A 48 4.20 -3.38 1.07
CA ALA A 48 5.41 -4.21 1.08
C ALA A 48 5.13 -5.68 1.41
N CYS A 49 5.88 -6.59 0.78
CA CYS A 49 6.02 -7.95 1.30
C CYS A 49 6.94 -7.95 2.53
N ASP A 50 7.01 -9.07 3.26
CA ASP A 50 7.88 -9.21 4.43
C ASP A 50 9.35 -8.87 4.14
N GLU A 51 9.87 -9.35 3.01
CA GLU A 51 11.26 -9.15 2.59
C GLU A 51 11.63 -7.66 2.43
N HIS A 52 10.71 -6.85 1.89
CA HIS A 52 10.99 -5.46 1.55
C HIS A 52 10.49 -4.45 2.60
N ARG A 53 9.73 -4.89 3.62
CA ARG A 53 9.20 -4.01 4.67
C ARG A 53 10.30 -3.18 5.31
N GLU A 54 11.37 -3.83 5.76
CA GLU A 54 12.46 -3.16 6.48
C GLU A 54 13.23 -2.19 5.58
N HIS A 55 13.60 -2.61 4.37
CA HIS A 55 14.28 -1.74 3.41
C HIS A 55 13.50 -0.44 3.15
N LEU A 56 12.20 -0.56 2.82
CA LEU A 56 11.37 0.60 2.52
C LEU A 56 11.17 1.50 3.75
N SER A 57 11.04 0.89 4.94
CA SER A 57 10.95 1.62 6.21
C SER A 57 12.22 2.42 6.47
N GLN A 58 13.40 1.82 6.29
CA GLN A 58 14.68 2.52 6.45
C GLN A 58 14.83 3.65 5.44
N PHE A 59 14.49 3.42 4.17
CA PHE A 59 14.55 4.46 3.13
C PHE A 59 13.70 5.69 3.50
N LEU A 60 12.49 5.48 4.02
CA LEU A 60 11.61 6.55 4.47
C LEU A 60 12.07 7.16 5.80
N GLY A 61 12.58 6.33 6.72
CA GLY A 61 13.02 6.71 8.06
C GLY A 61 14.22 7.67 8.04
N VAL A 62 15.26 7.37 7.27
CA VAL A 62 16.45 8.25 7.15
C VAL A 62 16.13 9.62 6.56
N ARG A 63 14.98 9.76 5.89
CA ARG A 63 14.49 11.03 5.34
C ARG A 63 13.48 11.73 6.26
N GLY A 64 13.10 11.12 7.38
CA GLY A 64 12.06 11.60 8.28
C GLY A 64 10.65 11.52 7.69
N PHE A 65 10.44 10.69 6.67
CA PHE A 65 9.16 10.60 5.95
C PHE A 65 8.23 9.53 6.50
N LEU A 66 8.76 8.50 7.15
CA LEU A 66 7.97 7.39 7.67
C LEU A 66 7.04 7.88 8.79
N LYS A 67 5.78 7.44 8.76
CA LYS A 67 4.76 7.80 9.75
C LYS A 67 4.21 6.58 10.48
N ASP A 68 3.93 5.52 9.74
CA ASP A 68 3.44 4.28 10.33
C ASP A 68 3.78 3.07 9.47
N VAL A 69 3.82 1.90 10.10
CA VAL A 69 3.97 0.60 9.45
C VAL A 69 2.97 -0.36 10.09
N VAL A 70 1.94 -0.74 9.34
CA VAL A 70 0.86 -1.60 9.83
C VAL A 70 0.67 -2.82 8.92
N PRO A 71 0.14 -3.95 9.42
CA PRO A 71 -0.28 -5.05 8.57
C PRO A 71 -1.33 -4.58 7.55
N LEU A 72 -1.26 -5.08 6.32
CA LEU A 72 -2.21 -4.73 5.26
C LEU A 72 -3.65 -5.14 5.64
N THR A 73 -3.80 -6.21 6.42
CA THR A 73 -5.09 -6.70 6.95
C THR A 73 -5.75 -5.75 7.94
N GLU A 74 -4.98 -4.84 8.53
CA GLU A 74 -5.45 -3.86 9.52
C GLU A 74 -5.59 -2.46 8.91
N TRP A 75 -5.25 -2.30 7.63
CA TRP A 75 -5.25 -1.02 6.95
C TRP A 75 -6.45 -0.88 6.02
N GLU A 76 -7.21 0.20 6.23
CA GLU A 76 -8.26 0.61 5.31
C GLU A 76 -7.73 1.67 4.33
N PRO A 77 -7.85 1.45 3.00
CA PRO A 77 -7.48 2.47 2.04
C PRO A 77 -8.38 3.70 2.21
N PRO A 78 -7.83 4.92 2.13
CA PRO A 78 -8.67 6.12 2.10
C PRO A 78 -9.57 6.02 0.88
N GLN A 79 -10.89 6.09 1.10
CA GLN A 79 -11.87 6.16 0.01
C GLN A 79 -11.60 7.46 -0.75
N ASN A 80 -11.05 7.35 -1.97
CA ASN A 80 -10.88 8.50 -2.84
C ASN A 80 -12.27 9.09 -3.16
N SER A 81 -12.55 10.31 -2.68
CA SER A 81 -13.62 11.19 -3.15
C SER A 81 -13.11 12.16 -4.20
#